data_AF-A0ABD0RXU8-F1
#
_entry.id   AF-A0ABD0RXU8-F1
#
_cell.length_a   1.000
_cell.length_b   1.000
_cell.length_c   1.000
_cell.angle_alpha   90.00
_cell.angle_beta   90.00
_cell.angle_gamma   90.00
#
_symmetry.space_group_name_H-M   'P 1'
#
loop_
_entity.id
_entity.type
_entity.pdbx_description
1 polymer ?
#
loop_
_entity_poly.entity_id
_entity_poly.type
_entity_poly.pdbx_seq_one_letter_code
_entity_poly.pdbx_strand_id
1 'polypeptide(L)'
;SRRMIDVMDVATQKGTEMSMAQWRRYYETPPSQRDKLYNVISLEFSHTKLESLVKRPSTVDMIDWVDNMWPRHLKERQRDSTNSITEMQYPKVQ
;
A
#
# COMPACT_ATOMS: atom_id res chain seq x y z
N SER A 1 -0.61 10.44 10.08
CA SER A 1 -1.11 10.51 8.70
C SER A 1 -2.61 10.25 8.68
N ARG A 2 -3.38 11.02 7.90
CA ARG A 2 -4.83 10.83 7.72
C ARG A 2 -5.19 9.87 6.58
N ARG A 3 -4.19 9.32 5.87
CA ARG A 3 -4.39 8.34 4.81
C ARG A 3 -5.14 7.13 5.35
N MET A 4 -6.28 6.80 4.74
CA MET A 4 -7.03 5.58 5.01
C MET A 4 -6.28 4.38 4.42
N ILE A 5 -6.34 3.26 5.11
CA ILE A 5 -5.74 1.99 4.70
C ILE A 5 -6.72 0.85 4.94
N ASP A 6 -6.62 -0.16 4.10
CA ASP A 6 -7.32 -1.42 4.29
C ASP A 6 -6.66 -2.22 5.42
N VAL A 7 -7.49 -2.69 6.33
CA VAL A 7 -7.10 -3.51 7.47
C VAL A 7 -7.99 -4.74 7.49
N MET A 8 -7.39 -5.89 7.72
CA MET A 8 -8.11 -7.16 7.80
C MET A 8 -8.26 -7.58 9.26
N ASP A 9 -9.49 -7.87 9.68
CA ASP A 9 -9.76 -8.60 10.92
C ASP A 9 -9.42 -10.08 10.69
N VAL A 10 -8.32 -10.55 11.29
CA VAL A 10 -7.75 -11.87 11.00
C VAL A 10 -8.72 -13.00 11.35
N ALA A 11 -9.53 -12.84 12.39
CA ALA A 11 -10.47 -13.88 12.80
C ALA A 11 -11.62 -14.07 11.80
N THR A 12 -12.06 -12.98 11.15
CA THR A 12 -13.23 -13.01 10.26
C THR A 12 -12.88 -12.94 8.78
N GLN A 13 -11.63 -12.62 8.45
CA GLN A 13 -11.16 -12.33 7.09
C GLN A 13 -11.94 -11.17 6.42
N LYS A 14 -12.65 -10.36 7.20
CA LYS A 14 -13.38 -9.19 6.70
C LYS A 14 -12.49 -7.96 6.68
N GLY A 15 -12.59 -7.19 5.59
CA GLY A 15 -11.94 -5.90 5.46
C GLY A 15 -12.66 -4.82 6.26
N THR A 16 -11.88 -3.92 6.85
CA THR A 16 -12.30 -2.65 7.42
C THR A 16 -11.27 -1.60 7.03
N GLU A 17 -11.62 -0.32 7.14
CA GLU A 17 -10.67 0.76 6.93
C GLU A 17 -10.32 1.46 8.24
N MET A 18 -9.10 1.97 8.36
CA MET A 18 -8.73 2.95 9.38
C MET A 18 -7.62 3.85 8.85
N SER A 19 -7.35 4.97 9.52
CA SER A 19 -6.21 5.81 9.15
C SER A 19 -4.87 5.17 9.55
N MET A 20 -3.80 5.49 8.82
CA MET A 20 -2.42 5.15 9.20
C MET A 20 -2.06 5.57 10.64
N ALA A 21 -2.64 6.67 11.13
CA ALA A 21 -2.42 7.10 12.51
C ALA A 21 -3.07 6.16 13.54
N GLN A 22 -4.27 5.65 13.25
CA GLN A 22 -4.95 4.64 14.06
C GLN A 22 -4.22 3.30 14.00
N TRP A 23 -3.82 2.86 12.79
CA TRP A 23 -3.06 1.62 12.61
C TRP A 23 -1.76 1.62 13.41
N ARG A 24 -0.96 2.69 13.32
CA ARG A 24 0.27 2.84 14.12
C ARG A 24 -0.03 2.71 15.62
N ARG A 25 -1.07 3.39 16.12
CA ARG A 25 -1.47 3.31 17.54
C ARG A 25 -1.83 1.88 17.94
N TYR A 26 -2.58 1.17 17.10
CA TYR A 26 -2.89 -0.25 17.30
C TYR A 26 -1.61 -1.12 17.31
N TYR A 27 -0.70 -0.90 16.35
CA TYR A 27 0.55 -1.65 16.25
C TYR A 27 1.46 -1.43 17.47
N GLU A 28 1.49 -0.22 18.02
CA GLU A 28 2.23 0.16 19.23
C GLU A 28 1.55 -0.32 20.53
N THR A 29 0.26 -0.70 20.49
CA THR A 29 -0.45 -1.22 21.67
C THR A 29 0.11 -2.59 22.06
N PRO A 30 0.41 -2.84 23.36
CA PRO A 30 0.91 -4.13 23.83
C PRO A 30 0.00 -5.29 23.40
N PRO A 31 0.54 -6.47 23.00
CA PRO A 31 -0.28 -7.57 22.51
C PRO A 31 -1.42 -7.99 23.45
N SER A 32 -1.20 -7.95 24.77
CA SER A 32 -2.22 -8.27 25.79
C SER A 32 -3.36 -7.26 25.89
N GLN A 33 -3.21 -6.07 25.30
CA GLN A 33 -4.20 -4.98 25.31
C GLN A 33 -4.87 -4.80 23.94
N ARG A 34 -4.58 -5.65 22.95
CA ARG A 34 -5.21 -5.57 21.63
C ARG A 34 -6.54 -6.33 21.66
N ASP A 35 -7.64 -5.61 21.49
CA ASP A 35 -8.99 -6.20 21.47
C ASP A 35 -9.21 -7.15 20.29
N LYS A 36 -8.51 -6.91 19.17
CA LYS A 36 -8.63 -7.66 17.93
C LYS A 36 -7.28 -7.90 17.30
N LEU A 37 -7.17 -8.97 16.53
CA LEU A 37 -6.00 -9.24 15.71
C LEU A 37 -6.24 -8.68 14.30
N TYR A 38 -5.60 -7.56 14.01
CA TYR A 38 -5.61 -6.91 12.72
C TYR A 38 -4.31 -7.11 11.94
N ASN A 39 -4.43 -7.12 10.61
CA ASN A 39 -3.30 -7.18 9.68
C ASN A 39 -3.44 -6.12 8.56
N VAL A 40 -2.31 -5.61 8.07
CA VAL A 40 -2.22 -4.71 6.91
C VAL A 40 -1.22 -5.32 5.94
N ILE A 41 -1.70 -5.72 4.77
CA ILE A 41 -0.88 -6.38 3.73
C ILE A 41 -0.99 -5.71 2.36
N SER A 42 -1.95 -4.80 2.18
CA SER A 42 -2.25 -4.13 0.90
C SER A 42 -1.79 -2.67 0.86
N LEU A 43 -0.90 -2.25 1.78
CA LEU A 43 -0.38 -0.89 1.79
C LEU A 43 0.66 -0.70 0.68
N GLU A 44 0.18 -0.30 -0.49
CA GLU A 44 1.02 0.19 -1.58
C GLU A 44 1.53 1.61 -1.23
N PHE A 45 2.78 1.93 -1.54
CA PHE A 45 3.42 3.19 -1.12
C PHE A 45 4.23 3.91 -2.21
N SER A 46 4.13 3.53 -3.48
CA SER A 46 4.62 4.34 -4.59
C SER A 46 4.00 5.73 -4.57
N HIS A 47 4.78 6.71 -5.04
CA HIS A 47 4.46 8.14 -4.94
C HIS A 47 4.33 8.67 -3.50
N THR A 48 4.95 7.99 -2.53
CA THR A 48 5.25 8.55 -1.20
C THR A 48 6.74 8.74 -1.03
N LYS A 49 7.17 9.45 0.02
CA LYS A 49 8.61 9.58 0.34
C LYS A 49 9.29 8.24 0.64
N LEU A 50 8.53 7.18 0.95
CA LEU A 50 9.09 5.86 1.23
C LEU A 50 9.58 5.14 -0.03
N GLU A 51 9.01 5.46 -1.19
CA GLU A 51 9.36 4.85 -2.47
C GLU A 51 10.86 4.94 -2.78
N SER A 52 11.49 6.10 -2.53
CA SER A 52 12.93 6.26 -2.80
C SER A 52 13.83 5.50 -1.83
N LEU A 53 13.28 4.99 -0.73
CA LEU A 53 14.02 4.28 0.32
C LEU A 53 13.95 2.76 0.15
N VAL A 54 12.99 2.24 -0.63
CA VAL A 54 12.81 0.81 -0.85
C VAL A 54 13.02 0.51 -2.32
N LYS A 55 13.98 -0.37 -2.63
CA LYS A 55 14.22 -0.84 -3.99
C LYS A 55 14.12 -2.36 -4.02
N ARG A 56 13.36 -2.87 -4.99
CA ARG A 56 13.35 -4.29 -5.33
C ARG A 56 14.64 -4.69 -6.05
N PRO A 57 14.95 -5.99 -6.17
CA PRO A 57 16.11 -6.46 -6.92
C PRO A 57 16.07 -6.02 -8.39
N SER A 58 17.21 -5.64 -8.96
CA SER A 58 17.33 -5.14 -10.33
C SER A 58 16.84 -6.13 -11.39
N THR A 59 16.93 -7.44 -11.13
CA THR A 59 16.39 -8.48 -12.01
C THR A 59 14.87 -8.32 -12.18
N VAL A 60 14.15 -7.85 -11.16
CA VAL A 60 12.69 -7.63 -11.25
C VAL A 60 12.39 -6.47 -12.20
N ASP A 61 13.19 -5.40 -12.18
CA ASP A 61 13.03 -4.26 -13.09
C ASP A 61 13.18 -4.67 -14.57
N MET A 62 14.02 -5.67 -14.85
CA MET A 62 14.25 -6.17 -16.22
C MET A 62 13.06 -6.96 -16.78
N ILE A 63 12.22 -7.53 -15.92
CA ILE A 63 11.16 -8.48 -16.34
C ILE A 63 9.74 -8.02 -15.98
N ASP A 64 9.58 -7.01 -15.12
CA ASP A 64 8.27 -6.52 -14.71
C ASP A 64 7.50 -5.91 -15.88
N TRP A 65 6.28 -6.40 -16.11
CA TRP A 65 5.41 -5.91 -17.17
C TRP A 65 4.99 -4.46 -16.99
N VAL A 66 4.84 -3.97 -15.75
CA VAL A 66 4.48 -2.56 -15.54
C VAL A 66 5.59 -1.64 -16.06
N ASP A 67 6.85 -1.98 -15.81
CA ASP A 67 7.99 -1.15 -16.24
C ASP A 67 8.35 -1.33 -17.72
N ASN A 68 8.17 -2.54 -18.24
CA ASN A 68 8.62 -2.90 -19.59
C ASN A 68 7.53 -2.79 -20.67
N MET A 69 6.25 -2.89 -20.30
CA MET A 69 5.13 -2.99 -21.26
C MET A 69 4.08 -1.89 -21.11
N TRP A 70 3.89 -1.31 -19.91
CA TRP A 70 2.89 -0.25 -19.74
C TRP A 70 3.35 1.09 -20.35
N PRO A 71 2.45 1.89 -20.95
CA PRO A 71 2.83 3.21 -21.47
C PRO A 71 3.41 4.12 -20.39
N ARG A 72 4.71 4.45 -20.52
CA ARG A 72 5.47 5.21 -19.50
C ARG A 72 4.82 6.54 -19.12
N HIS A 73 4.31 7.28 -20.09
CA HIS A 73 3.66 8.57 -19.86
C HIS A 73 2.40 8.47 -18.97
N LEU A 74 1.72 7.32 -18.93
CA LEU A 74 0.59 7.10 -18.02
C LEU A 74 1.07 6.83 -16.59
N LYS A 75 2.13 6.03 -16.44
CA LYS A 75 2.78 5.79 -15.14
C LYS A 75 3.33 7.09 -14.55
N GLU A 76 4.04 7.88 -15.35
CA GLU A 76 4.65 9.16 -14.94
C GLU A 76 3.62 10.24 -14.60
N ARG A 77 2.40 10.16 -15.16
CA ARG A 77 1.29 11.06 -14.86
C ARG A 77 0.54 10.67 -13.58
N GLN A 78 0.76 9.48 -13.03
CA GLN A 78 0.23 9.13 -11.72
C GLN A 78 0.81 10.07 -10.66
N ARG A 79 -0.06 10.63 -9.83
CA ARG A 79 0.30 11.53 -8.72
C ARG A 79 -0.28 11.06 -7.41
N ASP A 80 -1.43 10.38 -7.44
CA ASP A 80 -2.02 9.86 -6.21
C ASP A 80 -1.22 8.66 -5.68
N SER A 81 -0.95 8.73 -4.38
CA SER A 81 -0.31 7.69 -3.57
C SER A 81 -1.30 6.62 -3.07
N THR A 82 -2.61 6.80 -3.22
CA THR A 82 -3.62 5.77 -2.90
C THR A 82 -3.87 4.82 -4.09
N ASN A 83 -4.61 3.74 -3.83
CA ASN A 83 -5.04 2.77 -4.83
C ASN A 83 -6.50 3.02 -5.26
N SER A 84 -6.91 4.29 -5.34
CA SER A 84 -8.24 4.66 -5.85
C SER A 84 -8.36 4.25 -7.32
N ILE A 85 -9.03 3.13 -7.58
CA ILE A 85 -9.14 2.51 -8.92
C ILE A 85 -9.63 3.50 -9.98
N THR A 86 -10.52 4.43 -9.61
CA THR A 86 -11.07 5.45 -10.52
C THR A 86 -10.05 6.47 -10.99
N GLU A 87 -8.91 6.62 -10.29
CA GLU A 87 -7.87 7.60 -10.58
C GLU A 87 -6.55 6.99 -11.07
N MET A 88 -6.46 5.65 -11.06
CA MET A 88 -5.25 4.93 -11.43
C MET A 88 -5.00 4.97 -12.95
N GLN A 89 -3.79 5.39 -13.33
CA GLN A 89 -3.34 5.43 -14.73
C GLN A 89 -2.45 4.24 -15.12
N TYR A 90 -2.06 3.42 -14.15
CA TYR A 90 -1.32 2.16 -14.36
C TYR A 90 -1.65 1.15 -13.26
N PRO A 91 -1.32 -0.15 -13.45
CA PRO A 91 -1.44 -1.17 -12.42
C PRO A 91 -0.47 -0.88 -11.26
N LYS A 92 -0.97 -0.15 -10.27
CA LYS A 92 -0.19 0.28 -9.10
C LYS A 92 -0.19 -0.80 -8.03
N VAL A 93 0.59 -1.84 -8.28
CA VAL A 93 0.72 -3.05 -7.45
C VAL A 93 2.18 -3.52 -7.37
N GLN A 94 3.12 -2.57 -7.44
CA GLN A 94 4.56 -2.83 -7.52
C GLN A 94 5.23 -2.97 -6.15
#